data_AF-A0A7J4S483-F1
#
_entry.id   AF-A0A7J4S483-F1
#
_cell.length_a   1.000
_cell.length_b   1.000
_cell.length_c   1.000
_cell.angle_alpha   90.00
_cell.angle_beta   90.00
_cell.angle_gamma   90.00
#
_symmetry.space_group_name_H-M   'P 1'
#
loop_
_entity.id
_entity.type
_entity.pdbx_description
1 polymer ?
#
loop_
_entity_poly.entity_id
_entity_poly.type
_entity_poly.pdbx_seq_one_letter_code
_entity_poly.pdbx_strand_id
1 'polypeptide(L)'
;VLGTLVLRGLLRPFVWNAAAKRQTFYAVFLLAATFSYWLGYATPFRDNILVDVNVQPWWLLLVAFAGLLVLMAIVVLARRRIAWRYRPRYPTLRYSLTMFALALAFVYGLGAATILGAVPGTSVALPPLVLMDFAPLLILAAFASAGRKFFDFLETHVATSAWFLALSASAVAGSVVATRVLIPYRHIEYLVVPVALLAGLGFFRLLDLASPSRRRRTVAVAAGILLLAGNFAFAIPPPSFVAGWNESTPPVAMEGVLWARGRMGGLVAADHMASTALFGFGGVNATWDTTVAPFFATTWAGAEPGLVSIPSPSGVRNATYVWLDLVETQGVELRVWQPAVPMSPAAIAKFDDSPFIKVYDDGYAQAYLIAWGCDGSC
;
A
#
# COMPACT_ATOMS: atom_id res chain seq x y z
N VAL A 1 10.69 16.66 -6.20
CA VAL A 1 11.47 17.89 -6.52
C VAL A 1 12.47 17.69 -7.65
N LEU A 2 13.40 16.72 -7.57
CA LEU A 2 14.35 16.43 -8.65
C LEU A 2 13.68 16.22 -10.02
N GLY A 3 12.63 15.38 -10.07
CA GLY A 3 11.86 15.16 -11.30
C GLY A 3 11.28 16.45 -11.88
N THR A 4 10.92 17.43 -11.06
CA THR A 4 10.43 18.74 -11.51
C THR A 4 11.53 19.54 -12.20
N LEU A 5 12.75 19.55 -11.64
CA LEU A 5 13.90 20.23 -12.25
C LEU A 5 14.25 19.62 -13.60
N VAL A 6 14.28 18.28 -13.67
CA VAL A 6 14.57 17.54 -14.90
C VAL A 6 13.48 17.77 -15.95
N LEU A 7 12.22 17.59 -15.58
CA LEU A 7 11.10 17.78 -16.52
C LEU A 7 11.03 19.23 -17.03
N ARG A 8 11.34 20.23 -16.20
CA ARG A 8 11.46 21.62 -16.66
C ARG A 8 12.57 21.79 -17.71
N GLY A 9 13.75 21.22 -17.45
CA GLY A 9 14.86 21.25 -18.40
C GLY A 9 14.58 20.50 -19.71
N LEU A 10 13.68 19.52 -19.68
CA LEU A 10 13.20 18.80 -20.86
C LEU A 10 12.18 19.58 -21.69
N LEU A 11 11.25 20.28 -21.02
CA LEU A 11 10.17 21.02 -21.68
C LEU A 11 10.67 22.34 -22.30
N ARG A 12 11.63 23.00 -21.66
CA ARG A 12 12.21 24.28 -22.10
C ARG A 12 13.70 24.36 -21.77
N PRO A 13 14.51 25.12 -22.53
CA PRO A 13 15.91 25.36 -22.19
C PRO A 13 16.03 25.86 -20.75
N PHE A 14 16.85 25.17 -19.98
CA PHE A 14 16.99 25.44 -18.55
C PHE A 14 17.70 26.78 -18.32
N VAL A 15 17.08 27.65 -17.52
CA VAL A 15 17.62 28.96 -17.14
C VAL A 15 17.97 28.96 -15.66
N TRP A 16 19.21 29.31 -15.33
CA TRP A 16 19.68 29.35 -13.96
C TRP A 16 19.33 30.68 -13.29
N ASN A 17 18.15 30.74 -12.68
CA ASN A 17 17.65 31.91 -11.95
C ASN A 17 17.53 31.65 -10.44
N ALA A 18 17.14 32.67 -9.67
CA ALA A 18 16.99 32.55 -8.21
C ALA A 18 15.99 31.45 -7.80
N ALA A 19 14.90 31.27 -8.54
CA ALA A 19 13.93 30.22 -8.27
C ALA A 19 14.49 28.81 -8.50
N ALA A 20 15.26 28.60 -9.57
CA ALA A 20 15.94 27.34 -9.87
C ALA A 20 17.01 27.02 -8.80
N LYS A 21 17.77 28.03 -8.35
CA LYS A 21 18.73 27.89 -7.25
C LYS A 21 18.05 27.43 -5.96
N ARG A 22 16.97 28.10 -5.55
CA ARG A 22 16.19 27.72 -4.35
C ARG A 22 15.64 26.30 -4.44
N GLN A 23 15.08 25.91 -5.59
CA GLN A 23 14.55 24.55 -5.78
C GLN A 23 15.65 23.48 -5.80
N THR A 24 16.81 23.81 -6.35
CA THR A 24 17.97 22.90 -6.32
C THR A 24 18.48 22.75 -4.90
N PHE A 25 18.63 23.85 -4.15
CA PHE A 25 18.98 23.80 -2.74
C PHE A 25 17.98 22.96 -1.93
N TYR A 26 16.69 23.20 -2.12
CA TYR A 26 15.64 22.41 -1.47
C TYR A 26 15.71 20.92 -1.85
N ALA A 27 15.99 20.60 -3.12
CA ALA A 27 16.19 19.22 -3.55
C ALA A 27 17.40 18.59 -2.86
N VAL A 28 18.55 19.28 -2.83
CA VAL A 28 19.78 18.79 -2.18
C VAL A 28 19.56 18.59 -0.69
N PHE A 29 18.91 19.54 -0.01
CA PHE A 29 18.57 19.42 1.40
C PHE A 29 17.67 18.21 1.66
N LEU A 30 16.58 18.05 0.89
CA LEU A 30 15.69 16.89 1.04
C LEU A 30 16.43 15.58 0.80
N LEU A 31 17.27 15.49 -0.23
CA LEU A 31 18.08 14.29 -0.48
C LEU A 31 19.01 14.00 0.68
N ALA A 32 19.74 15.00 1.17
CA ALA A 32 20.64 14.85 2.29
C ALA A 32 19.90 14.38 3.55
N ALA A 33 18.73 14.97 3.84
CA ALA A 33 17.89 14.56 4.97
C ALA A 33 17.37 13.13 4.80
N THR A 34 16.87 12.77 3.60
CA THR A 34 16.40 11.41 3.30
C THR A 34 17.51 10.38 3.45
N PHE A 35 18.69 10.62 2.86
CA PHE A 35 19.82 9.70 3.02
C PHE A 35 20.29 9.64 4.47
N SER A 36 20.34 10.75 5.20
CA SER A 36 20.73 10.76 6.62
C SER A 36 19.77 9.90 7.46
N TYR A 37 18.46 10.01 7.20
CA TYR A 37 17.45 9.16 7.85
C TYR A 37 17.68 7.67 7.55
N TRP A 38 17.86 7.32 6.28
CA TRP A 38 18.05 5.92 5.85
C TRP A 38 19.38 5.31 6.28
N LEU A 39 20.42 6.13 6.38
CA LEU A 39 21.76 5.66 6.76
C LEU A 39 21.98 5.65 8.27
N GLY A 40 21.34 6.56 9.02
CA GLY A 40 21.57 6.74 10.45
C GLY A 40 20.47 6.22 11.36
N TYR A 41 19.20 6.26 10.94
CA TYR A 41 18.07 5.90 11.80
C TYR A 41 17.37 4.62 11.34
N ALA A 42 17.01 4.53 10.07
CA ALA A 42 16.25 3.39 9.53
C ALA A 42 17.12 2.18 9.19
N THR A 43 18.23 1.96 9.91
CA THR A 43 19.19 0.90 9.62
C THR A 43 18.57 -0.52 9.66
N PRO A 44 17.69 -0.89 10.61
CA PRO A 44 17.13 -2.24 10.63
C PRO A 44 16.20 -2.49 9.43
N PHE A 45 15.42 -1.48 9.04
CA PHE A 45 14.52 -1.57 7.90
C PHE A 45 15.29 -1.61 6.57
N ARG A 46 16.35 -0.80 6.45
CA ARG A 46 17.29 -0.83 5.32
C ARG A 46 17.88 -2.23 5.16
N ASP A 47 18.41 -2.80 6.22
CA ASP A 47 19.14 -4.06 6.13
C ASP A 47 18.20 -5.22 5.74
N ASN A 48 16.97 -5.24 6.25
CA ASN A 48 15.94 -6.20 5.80
C ASN A 48 15.59 -6.02 4.31
N ILE A 49 15.33 -4.78 3.86
CA ILE A 49 14.99 -4.51 2.46
C ILE A 49 16.11 -4.94 1.50
N LEU A 50 17.37 -4.66 1.86
CA LEU A 50 18.51 -4.91 0.98
C LEU A 50 18.82 -6.40 0.78
N VAL A 51 18.49 -7.22 1.78
CA VAL A 51 18.52 -8.67 1.64
C VAL A 51 17.50 -9.13 0.60
N ASP A 52 16.28 -8.58 0.64
CA ASP A 52 15.22 -8.97 -0.30
C ASP A 52 15.51 -8.60 -1.76
N VAL A 53 16.22 -7.48 -2.01
CA VAL A 53 16.61 -7.08 -3.38
C VAL A 53 18.02 -7.54 -3.79
N ASN A 54 18.69 -8.31 -2.93
CA ASN A 54 20.05 -8.82 -3.14
C ASN A 54 21.06 -7.74 -3.61
N VAL A 55 20.94 -6.53 -3.06
CA VAL A 55 21.88 -5.44 -3.37
C VAL A 55 22.94 -5.39 -2.29
N GLN A 56 24.01 -6.16 -2.50
CA GLN A 56 25.19 -6.18 -1.64
C GLN A 56 26.45 -5.87 -2.45
N PRO A 57 27.30 -4.93 -1.99
CA PRO A 57 27.13 -4.08 -0.80
C PRO A 57 26.16 -2.91 -1.01
N TRP A 58 25.50 -2.48 0.07
CA TRP A 58 24.46 -1.44 0.04
C TRP A 58 24.89 -0.10 -0.57
N TRP A 59 26.18 0.26 -0.47
CA TRP A 59 26.70 1.52 -1.00
C TRP A 59 26.64 1.59 -2.53
N LEU A 60 26.45 0.46 -3.23
CA LEU A 60 26.19 0.46 -4.67
C LEU A 60 24.94 1.27 -5.03
N LEU A 61 23.95 1.37 -4.13
CA LEU A 61 22.79 2.22 -4.33
C LEU A 61 23.16 3.71 -4.36
N LEU A 62 24.12 4.14 -3.55
CA LEU A 62 24.60 5.53 -3.57
C LEU A 62 25.31 5.84 -4.89
N VAL A 63 26.12 4.89 -5.38
CA VAL A 63 26.81 5.03 -6.67
C VAL A 63 25.81 5.05 -7.83
N ALA A 64 24.85 4.13 -7.84
CA ALA A 64 23.79 4.08 -8.85
C ALA A 64 22.94 5.37 -8.83
N PHE A 65 22.62 5.88 -7.64
CA PHE A 65 21.89 7.14 -7.48
C PHE A 65 22.71 8.34 -8.00
N ALA A 66 24.00 8.43 -7.68
CA ALA A 66 24.88 9.45 -8.22
C ALA A 66 24.98 9.36 -9.75
N GLY A 67 25.12 8.14 -10.30
CA GLY A 67 25.09 7.88 -11.73
C GLY A 67 23.79 8.34 -12.39
N LEU A 68 22.64 8.09 -11.75
CA LEU A 68 21.33 8.57 -12.21
C LEU A 68 21.26 10.11 -12.23
N LEU A 69 21.78 10.78 -11.20
CA LEU A 69 21.84 12.25 -11.18
C LEU A 69 22.72 12.81 -12.31
N VAL A 70 23.87 12.19 -12.57
CA VAL A 70 24.76 12.55 -13.68
C VAL A 70 24.06 12.33 -15.02
N LEU A 71 23.40 11.19 -15.21
CA LEU A 71 22.62 10.91 -16.41
C LEU A 71 21.52 11.95 -16.62
N MET A 72 20.74 12.26 -15.58
CA MET A 72 19.71 13.31 -15.64
C MET A 72 20.31 14.67 -16.02
N ALA A 73 21.46 15.04 -15.46
CA ALA A 73 22.15 16.28 -15.80
C ALA A 73 22.61 16.28 -17.27
N ILE A 74 23.21 15.20 -17.76
CA ILE A 74 23.63 15.04 -19.16
C ILE A 74 22.42 15.20 -20.09
N VAL A 75 21.30 14.52 -19.79
CA VAL A 75 20.07 14.62 -20.60
C VAL A 75 19.57 16.07 -20.66
N VAL A 76 19.51 16.76 -19.53
CA VAL A 76 19.09 18.17 -19.47
C VAL A 76 20.07 19.09 -20.21
N LEU A 77 21.38 18.86 -20.12
CA LEU A 77 22.40 19.64 -20.81
C LEU A 77 22.36 19.41 -22.33
N ALA A 78 22.28 18.16 -22.77
CA ALA A 78 22.13 17.79 -24.18
C ALA A 78 20.87 18.43 -24.77
N ARG A 79 19.77 18.42 -24.02
CA ARG A 79 18.51 19.04 -24.42
C ARG A 79 18.60 20.54 -24.70
N ARG A 80 19.54 21.26 -24.08
CA ARG A 80 19.76 22.70 -24.34
C ARG A 80 20.18 22.99 -25.79
N ARG A 81 20.75 21.99 -26.48
CA ARG A 81 21.17 22.11 -27.89
C ARG A 81 19.99 22.07 -28.88
N ILE A 82 18.80 21.71 -28.42
CA ILE A 82 17.61 21.56 -29.27
C ILE A 82 16.68 22.75 -29.04
N ALA A 83 16.38 23.52 -30.10
CA ALA A 83 15.55 24.72 -30.03
C ALA A 83 14.05 24.45 -29.75
N TRP A 84 13.62 23.18 -29.81
CA TRP A 84 12.24 22.77 -29.56
C TRP A 84 11.75 23.23 -28.18
N ARG A 85 10.47 23.59 -28.09
CA ARG A 85 9.79 23.95 -26.84
C ARG A 85 8.41 23.31 -26.84
N TYR A 86 8.04 22.73 -25.71
CA TYR A 86 6.67 22.26 -25.53
C TYR A 86 5.71 23.46 -25.52
N ARG A 87 4.74 23.45 -26.45
CA ARG A 87 3.67 24.45 -26.56
C ARG A 87 2.33 23.73 -26.33
N PRO A 88 1.71 23.87 -25.15
CA PRO A 88 0.43 23.23 -24.90
C PRO A 88 -0.63 23.80 -25.83
N ARG A 89 -1.53 22.94 -26.31
CA ARG A 89 -2.70 23.33 -27.10
C ARG A 89 -3.94 23.14 -26.25
N TYR A 90 -4.84 24.11 -26.29
CA TYR A 90 -6.08 24.01 -25.54
C TYR A 90 -6.92 22.83 -26.07
N PRO A 91 -7.35 21.90 -25.20
CA PRO A 91 -8.11 20.73 -25.64
C PRO A 91 -9.49 21.11 -26.20
N THR A 92 -9.97 20.31 -27.15
CA THR A 92 -11.37 20.37 -27.60
C THR A 92 -12.24 19.45 -26.76
N LEU A 93 -13.57 19.63 -26.85
CA LEU A 93 -14.54 18.75 -26.20
C LEU A 93 -14.36 17.30 -26.65
N ARG A 94 -14.26 17.07 -27.97
CA ARG A 94 -14.06 15.74 -28.56
C ARG A 94 -12.81 15.06 -28.01
N TYR A 95 -11.68 15.77 -27.98
CA TYR A 95 -10.44 15.22 -27.43
C TYR A 95 -10.61 14.81 -25.96
N SER A 96 -11.19 15.68 -25.14
CA SER A 96 -11.33 15.46 -23.70
C SER A 96 -12.28 14.30 -23.39
N LEU A 97 -13.38 14.17 -24.15
CA LEU A 97 -14.30 13.04 -24.06
C LEU A 97 -13.64 11.72 -24.50
N THR A 98 -12.87 11.75 -25.60
CA THR A 98 -12.12 10.55 -26.03
C THR A 98 -11.11 10.12 -24.97
N MET A 99 -10.36 11.06 -24.37
CA MET A 99 -9.40 10.72 -23.31
C MET A 99 -10.09 10.19 -22.05
N PHE A 100 -11.25 10.75 -21.67
CA PHE A 100 -12.06 10.21 -20.59
C PHE A 100 -12.49 8.76 -20.89
N ALA A 101 -13.07 8.52 -22.07
CA ALA A 101 -13.55 7.18 -22.45
C ALA A 101 -12.42 6.14 -22.52
N LEU A 102 -11.26 6.52 -23.08
CA LEU A 102 -10.09 5.65 -23.12
C LEU A 102 -9.55 5.35 -21.72
N ALA A 103 -9.52 6.34 -20.83
CA ALA A 103 -9.08 6.15 -19.46
C ALA A 103 -10.05 5.26 -18.69
N LEU A 104 -11.35 5.46 -18.86
CA LEU A 104 -12.39 4.63 -18.26
C LEU A 104 -12.25 3.17 -18.73
N ALA A 105 -12.14 2.94 -20.04
CA ALA A 105 -11.93 1.61 -20.60
C ALA A 105 -10.62 0.98 -20.09
N PHE A 106 -9.55 1.77 -19.97
CA PHE A 106 -8.27 1.29 -19.45
C PHE A 106 -8.35 0.88 -17.97
N VAL A 107 -8.92 1.70 -17.10
CA VAL A 107 -8.99 1.37 -15.66
C VAL A 107 -9.94 0.21 -15.38
N TYR A 108 -11.07 0.12 -16.09
CA TYR A 108 -11.95 -1.06 -16.01
C TYR A 108 -11.29 -2.30 -16.61
N GLY A 109 -10.55 -2.17 -17.71
CA GLY A 109 -9.79 -3.27 -18.30
C GLY A 109 -8.71 -3.80 -17.37
N LEU A 110 -8.00 -2.91 -16.66
CA LEU A 110 -7.01 -3.28 -15.65
C LEU A 110 -7.68 -4.03 -14.48
N GLY A 111 -8.80 -3.53 -13.96
CA GLY A 111 -9.54 -4.21 -12.91
C GLY A 111 -10.13 -5.56 -13.35
N ALA A 112 -10.60 -5.67 -14.59
CA ALA A 112 -11.04 -6.94 -15.16
C ALA A 112 -9.89 -7.95 -15.28
N ALA A 113 -8.68 -7.50 -15.63
CA ALA A 113 -7.51 -8.38 -15.65
C ALA A 113 -7.18 -8.95 -14.26
N THR A 114 -7.39 -8.18 -13.18
CA THR A 114 -7.21 -8.64 -11.78
C THR A 114 -8.35 -9.51 -11.23
N ILE A 115 -9.44 -9.65 -12.00
CA ILE A 115 -10.49 -10.65 -11.73
C ILE A 115 -10.15 -11.96 -12.44
N LEU A 116 -9.66 -11.86 -13.68
CA LEU A 116 -9.28 -13.03 -14.50
C LEU A 116 -7.94 -13.65 -14.07
N GLY A 117 -7.09 -12.91 -13.37
CA GLY A 117 -5.84 -13.38 -12.79
C GLY A 117 -5.58 -12.74 -11.42
N ALA A 118 -4.48 -13.13 -10.76
CA ALA A 118 -4.10 -12.51 -9.49
C ALA A 118 -3.61 -11.06 -9.69
N VAL A 119 -3.77 -10.22 -8.66
CA VAL A 119 -3.17 -8.89 -8.60
C VAL A 119 -1.65 -9.03 -8.74
N PRO A 120 -1.00 -8.30 -9.67
CA PRO A 120 0.43 -8.42 -9.92
C PRO A 120 1.26 -8.34 -8.64
N GLY A 121 2.13 -9.33 -8.43
CA GLY A 121 2.96 -9.44 -7.23
C GLY A 121 2.29 -10.11 -6.03
N THR A 122 1.06 -10.62 -6.17
CA THR A 122 0.31 -11.33 -5.12
C THR A 122 -0.29 -12.62 -5.67
N SER A 123 -0.84 -13.46 -4.78
CA SER A 123 -1.69 -14.60 -5.17
C SER A 123 -3.20 -14.31 -5.03
N VAL A 124 -3.58 -13.05 -4.86
CA VAL A 124 -4.96 -12.63 -4.60
C VAL A 124 -5.67 -12.31 -5.91
N ALA A 125 -6.74 -13.02 -6.22
CA ALA A 125 -7.66 -12.68 -7.31
C ALA A 125 -8.88 -11.95 -6.74
N LEU A 126 -9.34 -10.89 -7.41
CA LEU A 126 -10.44 -10.06 -6.92
C LEU A 126 -11.80 -10.63 -7.37
N PRO A 127 -12.85 -10.60 -6.51
CA PRO A 127 -14.19 -10.98 -6.94
C PRO A 127 -14.76 -9.97 -7.95
N PRO A 128 -15.60 -10.40 -8.92
CA PRO A 128 -16.14 -9.53 -9.95
C PRO A 128 -16.89 -8.29 -9.42
N LEU A 129 -17.56 -8.42 -8.26
CA LEU A 129 -18.30 -7.32 -7.65
C LEU A 129 -17.43 -6.09 -7.33
N VAL A 130 -16.13 -6.29 -7.07
CA VAL A 130 -15.19 -5.19 -6.78
C VAL A 130 -15.22 -4.10 -7.85
N LEU A 131 -15.40 -4.46 -9.12
CA LEU A 131 -15.50 -3.44 -10.19
C LEU A 131 -16.74 -2.55 -10.08
N MET A 132 -17.84 -3.07 -9.54
CA MET A 132 -19.06 -2.30 -9.31
C MET A 132 -18.91 -1.40 -8.09
N ASP A 133 -18.34 -1.92 -7.01
CA ASP A 133 -18.19 -1.18 -5.76
C ASP A 133 -17.14 -0.06 -5.89
N PHE A 134 -16.06 -0.29 -6.66
CA PHE A 134 -15.08 0.74 -6.99
C PHE A 134 -15.46 1.59 -8.20
N ALA A 135 -16.60 1.35 -8.85
CA ALA A 135 -17.05 2.14 -10.00
C ALA A 135 -17.01 3.67 -9.74
N PRO A 136 -17.43 4.19 -8.57
CA PRO A 136 -17.35 5.62 -8.30
C PRO A 136 -15.91 6.15 -8.38
N LEU A 137 -14.95 5.45 -7.77
CA LEU A 137 -13.52 5.81 -7.83
C LEU A 137 -12.99 5.74 -9.26
N LEU A 138 -13.28 4.66 -9.98
CA LEU A 138 -12.76 4.43 -11.34
C LEU A 138 -13.29 5.50 -12.32
N ILE A 139 -14.57 5.85 -12.22
CA ILE A 139 -15.17 6.93 -13.02
C ILE A 139 -14.54 8.28 -12.67
N LEU A 140 -14.36 8.59 -11.38
CA LEU A 140 -13.69 9.82 -10.95
C LEU A 140 -12.25 9.89 -11.47
N ALA A 141 -11.49 8.81 -11.34
CA ALA A 141 -10.11 8.71 -11.82
C ALA A 141 -10.01 8.90 -13.34
N ALA A 142 -10.99 8.41 -14.12
CA ALA A 142 -11.01 8.59 -15.57
C ALA A 142 -11.07 10.08 -16.00
N PHE A 143 -11.65 10.96 -15.19
CA PHE A 143 -11.61 12.40 -15.44
C PHE A 143 -10.18 12.98 -15.41
N ALA A 144 -9.23 12.33 -14.75
CA ALA A 144 -7.84 12.80 -14.71
C ALA A 144 -7.22 12.90 -16.10
N SER A 145 -7.53 11.94 -16.98
CA SER A 145 -7.06 11.94 -18.36
C SER A 145 -7.69 13.06 -19.20
N ALA A 146 -8.95 13.42 -18.95
CA ALA A 146 -9.57 14.59 -19.55
C ALA A 146 -8.95 15.90 -19.05
N GLY A 147 -8.60 15.97 -17.75
CA GLY A 147 -7.97 17.12 -17.11
C GLY A 147 -6.50 17.34 -17.49
N ARG A 148 -5.79 16.28 -17.89
CA ARG A 148 -4.34 16.29 -18.06
C ARG A 148 -3.81 17.43 -18.91
N LYS A 149 -4.38 17.70 -20.08
CA LYS A 149 -3.89 18.78 -20.96
C LYS A 149 -4.28 20.17 -20.48
N PHE A 150 -5.40 20.33 -19.76
CA PHE A 150 -5.74 21.61 -19.14
C PHE A 150 -4.73 21.96 -18.04
N PHE A 151 -4.19 20.93 -17.39
CA PHE A 151 -3.20 21.13 -16.33
C PHE A 151 -1.93 21.81 -16.85
N ASP A 152 -1.57 21.66 -18.13
CA ASP A 152 -0.39 22.31 -18.74
C ASP A 152 -0.45 23.85 -18.73
N PHE A 153 -1.63 24.43 -18.50
CA PHE A 153 -1.84 25.88 -18.40
C PHE A 153 -1.74 26.41 -16.97
N LEU A 154 -1.56 25.55 -15.97
CA LEU A 154 -1.36 25.95 -14.57
C LEU A 154 0.12 26.15 -14.25
N GLU A 155 0.43 27.03 -13.31
CA GLU A 155 1.82 27.30 -12.92
C GLU A 155 2.54 26.05 -12.35
N THR A 156 1.79 25.20 -11.66
CA THR A 156 2.28 23.99 -10.99
C THR A 156 2.39 22.78 -11.92
N HIS A 157 2.08 22.91 -13.22
CA HIS A 157 1.96 21.79 -14.17
C HIS A 157 3.14 20.83 -14.17
N VAL A 158 4.36 21.37 -14.19
CA VAL A 158 5.58 20.55 -14.24
C VAL A 158 5.81 19.81 -12.93
N ALA A 159 5.46 20.42 -11.79
CA ALA A 159 5.67 19.80 -10.48
C ALA A 159 4.75 18.59 -10.31
N THR A 160 3.45 18.76 -10.57
CA THR A 160 2.48 17.66 -10.45
C THR A 160 2.69 16.59 -11.52
N SER A 161 3.05 16.97 -12.75
CA SER A 161 3.38 15.98 -13.79
C SER A 161 4.61 15.15 -13.42
N ALA A 162 5.66 15.79 -12.89
CA ALA A 162 6.83 15.07 -12.42
C ALA A 162 6.52 14.16 -11.22
N TRP A 163 5.63 14.59 -10.32
CA TRP A 163 5.17 13.78 -9.20
C TRP A 163 4.42 12.54 -9.65
N PHE A 164 3.41 12.71 -10.53
CA PHE A 164 2.67 11.61 -11.12
C PHE A 164 3.59 10.63 -11.85
N LEU A 165 4.46 11.13 -12.74
CA LEU A 165 5.38 10.28 -13.50
C LEU A 165 6.37 9.53 -12.61
N ALA A 166 6.90 10.17 -11.57
CA ALA A 166 7.83 9.51 -10.65
C ALA A 166 7.14 8.37 -9.88
N LEU A 167 5.93 8.60 -9.37
CA LEU A 167 5.16 7.57 -8.69
C LEU A 167 4.73 6.45 -9.63
N SER A 168 4.28 6.76 -10.85
CA SER A 168 3.92 5.74 -11.85
C SER A 168 5.14 4.92 -12.28
N ALA A 169 6.29 5.55 -12.50
CA ALA A 169 7.53 4.84 -12.83
C ALA A 169 7.98 3.93 -11.67
N SER A 170 7.86 4.42 -10.43
CA SER A 170 8.14 3.64 -9.22
C SER A 170 7.17 2.45 -9.08
N ALA A 171 5.88 2.65 -9.37
CA ALA A 171 4.88 1.59 -9.34
C ALA A 171 5.18 0.50 -10.39
N VAL A 172 5.52 0.90 -11.62
CA VAL A 172 5.89 -0.05 -12.69
C VAL A 172 7.17 -0.80 -12.32
N ALA A 173 8.20 -0.10 -11.81
CA ALA A 173 9.43 -0.73 -11.36
C ALA A 173 9.16 -1.71 -10.20
N GLY A 174 8.31 -1.35 -9.26
CA GLY A 174 7.88 -2.21 -8.17
C GLY A 174 7.14 -3.44 -8.64
N SER A 175 6.20 -3.30 -9.58
CA SER A 175 5.45 -4.43 -10.14
C SER A 175 6.31 -5.42 -10.92
N VAL A 176 7.40 -4.96 -11.55
CA VAL A 176 8.24 -5.80 -12.43
C VAL A 176 9.47 -6.36 -11.73
N VAL A 177 10.15 -5.55 -10.92
CA VAL A 177 11.52 -5.85 -10.44
C VAL A 177 11.59 -6.03 -8.93
N ALA A 178 10.74 -5.36 -8.15
CA ALA A 178 10.90 -5.26 -6.70
C ALA A 178 9.56 -5.34 -5.95
N THR A 179 8.75 -6.35 -6.25
CA THR A 179 7.36 -6.46 -5.76
C THR A 179 7.23 -6.48 -4.24
N ARG A 180 8.24 -7.00 -3.54
CA ARG A 180 8.28 -7.09 -2.07
C ARG A 180 8.74 -5.81 -1.37
N VAL A 181 9.45 -4.93 -2.08
CA VAL A 181 10.05 -3.71 -1.51
C VAL A 181 9.32 -2.45 -1.97
N LEU A 182 9.03 -2.37 -3.26
CA LEU A 182 8.25 -1.30 -3.88
C LEU A 182 6.84 -1.82 -4.14
N ILE A 183 6.11 -2.02 -3.04
CA ILE A 183 4.78 -2.62 -3.05
C ILE A 183 3.84 -1.82 -3.98
N PRO A 184 3.35 -2.40 -5.09
CA PRO A 184 2.61 -1.65 -6.11
C PRO A 184 1.33 -0.99 -5.59
N TYR A 185 0.56 -1.65 -4.72
CA TYR A 185 -0.69 -1.08 -4.20
C TYR A 185 -0.45 0.17 -3.33
N ARG A 186 0.66 0.24 -2.59
CA ARG A 186 1.04 1.45 -1.81
C ARG A 186 1.24 2.66 -2.72
N HIS A 187 1.64 2.46 -3.97
CA HIS A 187 1.78 3.57 -4.92
C HIS A 187 0.43 4.18 -5.30
N ILE A 188 -0.66 3.41 -5.25
CA ILE A 188 -2.02 3.91 -5.52
C ILE A 188 -2.40 4.95 -4.47
N GLU A 189 -2.09 4.70 -3.18
CA GLU A 189 -2.31 5.65 -2.08
C GLU A 189 -1.60 6.99 -2.35
N TYR A 190 -0.37 6.95 -2.88
CA TYR A 190 0.37 8.16 -3.21
C TYR A 190 -0.10 8.83 -4.52
N LEU A 191 -0.56 8.04 -5.50
CA LEU A 191 -1.04 8.51 -6.79
C LEU A 191 -2.43 9.15 -6.72
N VAL A 192 -3.24 8.82 -5.71
CA VAL A 192 -4.60 9.35 -5.58
C VAL A 192 -4.63 10.88 -5.56
N VAL A 193 -3.63 11.52 -4.95
CA VAL A 193 -3.58 12.98 -4.83
C VAL A 193 -3.39 13.68 -6.18
N PRO A 194 -2.32 13.39 -6.98
CA PRO A 194 -2.19 14.01 -8.29
C PRO A 194 -3.34 13.61 -9.24
N VAL A 195 -3.87 12.39 -9.12
CA VAL A 195 -5.04 11.96 -9.92
C VAL A 195 -6.28 12.77 -9.56
N ALA A 196 -6.56 13.01 -8.28
CA ALA A 196 -7.71 13.79 -7.83
C ALA A 196 -7.67 15.25 -8.32
N LEU A 197 -6.49 15.88 -8.29
CA LEU A 197 -6.30 17.24 -8.83
C LEU A 197 -6.64 17.30 -10.33
N LEU A 198 -6.14 16.32 -11.09
CA LEU A 198 -6.42 16.23 -12.52
C LEU A 198 -7.88 15.89 -12.79
N ALA A 199 -8.49 15.02 -11.99
CA ALA A 199 -9.89 14.61 -12.12
C ALA A 199 -10.85 15.78 -11.89
N GLY A 200 -10.66 16.54 -10.82
CA GLY A 200 -11.46 17.74 -10.55
C GLY A 200 -11.37 18.75 -11.68
N LEU A 201 -10.15 19.02 -12.18
CA LEU A 201 -9.96 19.91 -13.33
C LEU A 201 -10.64 19.36 -14.59
N GLY A 202 -10.49 18.07 -14.87
CA GLY A 202 -11.09 17.42 -16.04
C GLY A 202 -12.61 17.48 -16.03
N PHE A 203 -13.23 17.21 -14.88
CA PHE A 203 -14.68 17.28 -14.70
C PHE A 203 -15.21 18.68 -15.01
N PHE A 204 -14.68 19.72 -14.35
CA PHE A 204 -15.18 21.09 -14.57
C PHE A 204 -14.86 21.62 -15.97
N ARG A 205 -13.69 21.29 -16.54
CA ARG A 205 -13.36 21.71 -17.91
C ARG A 205 -14.19 21.04 -18.98
N LEU A 206 -14.60 19.79 -18.78
CA LEU A 206 -15.57 19.14 -19.66
C LEU A 206 -16.94 19.83 -19.59
N LEU A 207 -17.40 20.22 -18.40
CA LEU A 207 -18.64 20.99 -18.26
C LEU A 207 -18.55 22.35 -18.94
N ASP A 208 -17.44 23.08 -18.77
CA ASP A 208 -17.23 24.37 -19.43
C ASP A 208 -17.26 24.22 -20.96
N LEU A 209 -16.52 23.24 -21.50
CA LEU A 209 -16.47 22.98 -22.95
C LEU A 209 -17.79 22.49 -23.53
N ALA A 210 -18.55 21.69 -22.79
CA ALA A 210 -19.87 21.23 -23.21
C ALA A 210 -20.92 22.35 -23.12
N SER A 211 -20.66 23.38 -22.30
CA SER A 211 -21.55 24.51 -22.07
C SER A 211 -23.04 24.10 -21.89
N PRO A 212 -23.34 23.15 -20.99
CA PRO A 212 -24.70 22.65 -20.83
C PRO A 212 -25.62 23.72 -20.21
N SER A 213 -26.93 23.57 -20.41
CA SER A 213 -27.92 24.42 -19.73
C SER A 213 -27.77 24.33 -18.20
N ARG A 214 -28.21 25.37 -17.48
CA ARG A 214 -28.11 25.45 -16.01
C ARG A 214 -28.62 24.17 -15.31
N ARG A 215 -29.78 23.66 -15.73
CA ARG A 215 -30.36 22.41 -15.19
C ARG A 215 -29.43 21.22 -15.41
N ARG A 216 -28.89 21.04 -16.62
CA ARG A 216 -27.97 19.93 -16.94
C ARG A 216 -26.64 20.06 -16.18
N ARG A 217 -26.14 21.29 -16.00
CA ARG A 217 -24.96 21.55 -15.16
C ARG A 217 -25.20 21.15 -13.72
N THR A 218 -26.35 21.52 -13.13
CA THR A 218 -26.72 21.12 -11.76
C THR A 218 -26.79 19.60 -11.63
N VAL A 219 -27.43 18.91 -12.58
CA VAL A 219 -27.50 17.44 -12.58
C VAL A 219 -26.11 16.82 -12.65
N ALA A 220 -25.22 17.32 -13.52
CA ALA A 220 -23.87 16.80 -13.63
C ALA A 220 -23.06 17.00 -12.33
N VAL A 221 -23.16 18.18 -11.71
CA VAL A 221 -22.51 18.45 -10.41
C VAL A 221 -23.07 17.54 -9.31
N ALA A 222 -24.39 17.36 -9.25
CA ALA A 222 -25.01 16.42 -8.31
C ALA A 222 -24.52 14.98 -8.53
N ALA A 223 -24.41 14.54 -9.79
CA ALA A 223 -23.83 13.23 -10.12
C ALA A 223 -22.36 13.12 -9.67
N GLY A 224 -21.56 14.17 -9.84
CA GLY A 224 -20.19 14.23 -9.32
C GLY A 224 -20.13 14.10 -7.79
N ILE A 225 -21.05 14.76 -7.07
CA ILE A 225 -21.16 14.63 -5.61
C ILE A 225 -21.56 13.21 -5.22
N LEU A 226 -22.51 12.58 -5.94
CA LEU A 226 -22.91 11.20 -5.70
C LEU A 226 -21.75 10.22 -5.94
N LEU A 227 -20.91 10.44 -6.96
CA LEU A 227 -19.70 9.65 -7.17
C LEU A 227 -18.71 9.80 -6.02
N LEU A 228 -18.54 11.01 -5.48
CA LEU A 228 -17.68 11.24 -4.31
C LEU A 228 -18.24 10.56 -3.05
N ALA A 229 -19.55 10.64 -2.83
CA ALA A 229 -20.22 9.98 -1.72
C ALA A 229 -20.12 8.45 -1.83
N GLY A 230 -20.31 7.90 -3.04
CA GLY A 230 -20.10 6.48 -3.31
C GLY A 230 -18.65 6.06 -3.05
N ASN A 231 -17.67 6.84 -3.53
CA ASN A 231 -16.26 6.59 -3.25
C ASN A 231 -15.95 6.59 -1.74
N PHE A 232 -16.57 7.50 -0.98
CA PHE A 232 -16.42 7.52 0.49
C PHE A 232 -17.01 6.27 1.15
N ALA A 233 -18.20 5.82 0.70
CA ALA A 233 -18.86 4.63 1.25
C ALA A 233 -18.04 3.35 1.08
N PHE A 234 -17.22 3.27 0.03
CA PHE A 234 -16.35 2.12 -0.28
C PHE A 234 -14.86 2.40 -0.02
N ALA A 235 -14.53 3.45 0.74
CA ALA A 235 -13.14 3.79 1.05
C ALA A 235 -12.42 2.69 1.85
N ILE A 236 -13.17 1.93 2.66
CA ILE A 236 -12.70 0.72 3.34
C ILE A 236 -13.50 -0.45 2.74
N PRO A 237 -12.91 -1.23 1.83
CA PRO A 237 -13.62 -2.35 1.23
C PRO A 237 -13.89 -3.44 2.28
N PRO A 238 -14.98 -4.22 2.14
CA PRO A 238 -15.20 -5.40 2.96
C PRO A 238 -14.02 -6.39 2.85
N PRO A 239 -13.69 -7.17 3.90
CA PRO A 239 -12.59 -8.13 3.88
C PRO A 239 -12.67 -9.13 2.72
N SER A 240 -13.88 -9.50 2.30
CA SER A 240 -14.12 -10.37 1.14
C SER A 240 -13.53 -9.84 -0.18
N PHE A 241 -13.23 -8.54 -0.28
CA PHE A 241 -12.66 -7.95 -1.49
C PHE A 241 -11.14 -8.09 -1.54
N VAL A 242 -10.49 -8.30 -0.40
CA VAL A 242 -9.04 -8.47 -0.26
C VAL A 242 -8.71 -9.88 0.23
N ALA A 243 -9.43 -10.87 -0.31
CA ALA A 243 -9.23 -12.29 0.01
C ALA A 243 -9.26 -12.62 1.50
N GLY A 244 -10.19 -11.98 2.23
CA GLY A 244 -10.44 -12.21 3.65
C GLY A 244 -9.64 -11.31 4.59
N TRP A 245 -8.72 -10.48 4.07
CA TRP A 245 -7.94 -9.55 4.91
C TRP A 245 -8.80 -8.50 5.59
N ASN A 246 -8.65 -8.38 6.90
CA ASN A 246 -9.35 -7.48 7.76
C ASN A 246 -8.36 -6.58 8.50
N GLU A 247 -8.11 -5.40 7.94
CA GLU A 247 -7.26 -4.39 8.57
C GLU A 247 -7.96 -3.67 9.76
N SER A 248 -9.19 -4.06 10.12
CA SER A 248 -9.93 -3.43 11.21
C SER A 248 -9.77 -4.20 12.52
N THR A 249 -9.39 -3.47 13.57
CA THR A 249 -9.39 -3.98 14.93
C THR A 249 -10.67 -3.54 15.64
N PRO A 250 -11.64 -4.43 15.87
CA PRO A 250 -12.88 -4.03 16.52
C PRO A 250 -12.60 -3.66 17.98
N PRO A 251 -13.35 -2.71 18.58
CA PRO A 251 -13.11 -2.29 19.97
C PRO A 251 -13.08 -3.44 20.98
N VAL A 252 -13.89 -4.48 20.78
CA VAL A 252 -13.94 -5.67 21.64
C VAL A 252 -12.61 -6.42 21.69
N ALA A 253 -11.80 -6.39 20.61
CA ALA A 253 -10.48 -7.02 20.59
C ALA A 253 -9.50 -6.37 21.58
N MET A 254 -9.74 -5.10 21.96
CA MET A 254 -8.82 -4.35 22.82
C MET A 254 -8.89 -4.74 24.28
N GLU A 255 -10.01 -5.31 24.75
CA GLU A 255 -10.13 -5.73 26.15
C GLU A 255 -9.13 -6.84 26.48
N GLY A 256 -9.08 -7.90 25.66
CA GLY A 256 -8.10 -8.96 25.79
C GLY A 256 -6.65 -8.49 25.63
N VAL A 257 -6.39 -7.62 24.66
CA VAL A 257 -5.03 -7.06 24.43
C VAL A 257 -4.55 -6.23 25.62
N LEU A 258 -5.44 -5.44 26.24
CA LEU A 258 -5.11 -4.68 27.45
C LEU A 258 -5.01 -5.59 28.67
N TRP A 259 -5.79 -6.68 28.75
CA TRP A 259 -5.64 -7.69 29.79
C TRP A 259 -4.24 -8.34 29.74
N ALA A 260 -3.71 -8.60 28.54
CA ALA A 260 -2.39 -9.18 28.33
C ALA A 260 -1.24 -8.29 28.87
N ARG A 261 -1.44 -6.95 28.89
CA ARG A 261 -0.43 -5.91 29.20
C ARG A 261 0.28 -5.98 30.55
N GLY A 262 -0.15 -6.87 31.46
CA GLY A 262 0.57 -7.13 32.71
C GLY A 262 0.48 -8.59 33.15
N ARG A 263 0.00 -9.47 32.26
CA ARG A 263 -0.33 -10.86 32.60
C ARG A 263 0.35 -11.88 31.71
N MET A 264 0.76 -11.49 30.50
CA MET A 264 1.50 -12.34 29.60
C MET A 264 2.95 -11.88 29.50
N GLY A 265 3.87 -12.84 29.62
CA GLY A 265 5.30 -12.63 29.41
C GLY A 265 5.86 -13.66 28.43
N GLY A 266 6.93 -13.32 27.70
CA GLY A 266 7.50 -14.20 26.68
C GLY A 266 6.99 -13.88 25.29
N LEU A 267 6.74 -14.91 24.49
CA LEU A 267 6.33 -14.80 23.08
C LEU A 267 4.92 -15.36 22.89
N VAL A 268 4.06 -14.61 22.21
CA VAL A 268 2.70 -15.03 21.86
C VAL A 268 2.63 -15.39 20.38
N ALA A 269 2.27 -16.64 20.10
CA ALA A 269 1.93 -17.08 18.75
C ALA A 269 0.54 -16.53 18.40
N ALA A 270 0.50 -15.62 17.44
CA ALA A 270 -0.70 -14.96 16.94
C ALA A 270 -0.49 -14.59 15.46
N ASP A 271 -1.57 -14.43 14.71
CA ASP A 271 -1.50 -13.90 13.34
C ASP A 271 -0.98 -12.45 13.29
N HIS A 272 -0.84 -11.89 12.09
CA HIS A 272 -0.26 -10.56 11.89
C HIS A 272 -1.07 -9.44 12.56
N MET A 273 -2.40 -9.51 12.56
CA MET A 273 -3.26 -8.46 13.10
C MET A 273 -3.25 -8.51 14.62
N ALA A 274 -3.50 -9.68 15.20
CA ALA A 274 -3.46 -9.89 16.65
C ALA A 274 -2.05 -9.58 17.21
N SER A 275 -0.99 -10.01 16.52
CA SER A 275 0.39 -9.68 16.89
C SER A 275 0.65 -8.17 16.95
N THR A 276 0.11 -7.41 15.99
CA THR A 276 0.25 -5.96 15.94
C THR A 276 -0.43 -5.29 17.13
N ALA A 277 -1.63 -5.76 17.50
CA ALA A 277 -2.34 -5.24 18.66
C ALA A 277 -1.66 -5.61 19.99
N LEU A 278 -1.27 -6.88 20.16
CA LEU A 278 -0.58 -7.39 21.34
C LEU A 278 0.76 -6.68 21.57
N PHE A 279 1.52 -6.42 20.52
CA PHE A 279 2.78 -5.68 20.62
C PHE A 279 2.55 -4.19 20.86
N GLY A 280 1.72 -3.55 20.03
CA GLY A 280 1.56 -2.09 20.03
C GLY A 280 0.82 -1.56 21.26
N PHE A 281 -0.24 -2.25 21.68
CA PHE A 281 -1.08 -1.83 22.82
C PHE A 281 -0.84 -2.68 24.06
N GLY A 282 -0.63 -3.99 23.88
CA GLY A 282 -0.35 -4.92 24.98
C GLY A 282 1.10 -4.87 25.47
N GLY A 283 2.05 -4.39 24.65
CA GLY A 283 3.48 -4.43 24.99
C GLY A 283 4.05 -5.85 25.12
N VAL A 284 3.42 -6.84 24.47
CA VAL A 284 3.82 -8.25 24.53
C VAL A 284 4.51 -8.65 23.22
N ASN A 285 5.55 -9.47 23.28
CA ASN A 285 6.18 -9.96 22.05
C ASN A 285 5.26 -10.93 21.33
N ALA A 286 5.20 -10.82 20.01
CA ALA A 286 4.34 -11.65 19.18
C ALA A 286 5.09 -12.20 17.95
N THR A 287 4.46 -13.12 17.22
CA THR A 287 5.08 -13.83 16.10
C THR A 287 4.86 -13.19 14.73
N TRP A 288 3.80 -12.41 14.55
CA TRP A 288 3.33 -11.94 13.24
C TRP A 288 3.27 -13.09 12.22
N ASP A 289 4.06 -13.03 11.15
CA ASP A 289 4.06 -13.98 10.04
C ASP A 289 5.13 -15.08 10.15
N THR A 290 5.84 -15.13 11.29
CA THR A 290 6.98 -16.03 11.49
C THR A 290 6.60 -17.45 11.90
N THR A 291 5.30 -17.70 12.13
CA THR A 291 4.75 -19.04 12.37
C THR A 291 3.42 -19.24 11.64
N VAL A 292 3.11 -20.49 11.31
CA VAL A 292 1.97 -20.88 10.47
C VAL A 292 1.29 -22.15 11.00
N ALA A 293 2.10 -23.16 11.32
CA ALA A 293 1.62 -24.49 11.70
C ALA A 293 0.60 -24.52 12.86
N PRO A 294 0.70 -23.71 13.93
CA PRO A 294 -0.20 -23.79 15.07
C PRO A 294 -1.67 -23.55 14.71
N PHE A 295 -1.91 -22.70 13.71
CA PHE A 295 -3.24 -22.28 13.31
C PHE A 295 -3.96 -23.28 12.39
N PHE A 296 -3.21 -24.10 11.63
CA PHE A 296 -3.80 -25.02 10.65
C PHE A 296 -3.67 -26.50 11.02
N ALA A 297 -2.74 -26.85 11.90
CA ALA A 297 -2.62 -28.21 12.40
C ALA A 297 -3.80 -28.60 13.29
N THR A 298 -4.29 -29.84 13.13
CA THR A 298 -5.41 -30.38 13.92
C THR A 298 -4.96 -31.12 15.17
N THR A 299 -3.66 -31.29 15.39
CA THR A 299 -3.09 -32.00 16.55
C THR A 299 -1.89 -31.25 17.11
N TRP A 300 -1.56 -31.49 18.39
CA TRP A 300 -0.35 -30.94 19.02
C TRP A 300 0.91 -31.24 18.21
N ALA A 301 1.11 -32.51 17.82
CA ALA A 301 2.29 -32.93 17.06
C ALA A 301 2.47 -32.17 15.73
N GLY A 302 1.36 -31.74 15.09
CA GLY A 302 1.42 -30.90 13.90
C GLY A 302 1.66 -29.42 14.19
N ALA A 303 1.24 -28.93 15.37
CA ALA A 303 1.35 -27.53 15.77
C ALA A 303 2.72 -27.19 16.40
N GLU A 304 3.27 -28.12 17.18
CA GLU A 304 4.51 -27.96 17.95
C GLU A 304 5.70 -27.41 17.12
N PRO A 305 5.96 -27.88 15.90
CA PRO A 305 7.07 -27.35 15.09
C PRO A 305 6.96 -25.85 14.79
N GLY A 306 5.75 -25.28 14.83
CA GLY A 306 5.53 -23.84 14.70
C GLY A 306 5.51 -23.08 16.02
N LEU A 307 5.63 -23.76 17.16
CA LEU A 307 5.67 -23.14 18.49
C LEU A 307 7.09 -23.11 19.07
N VAL A 308 8.05 -23.76 18.42
CA VAL A 308 9.46 -23.83 18.81
C VAL A 308 10.38 -23.25 17.74
N SER A 309 11.55 -22.76 18.12
CA SER A 309 12.58 -22.24 17.19
C SER A 309 12.10 -21.12 16.24
N ILE A 310 11.08 -20.37 16.64
CA ILE A 310 10.46 -19.29 15.87
C ILE A 310 11.47 -18.15 15.68
N PRO A 311 11.65 -17.64 14.45
CA PRO A 311 12.51 -16.48 14.19
C PRO A 311 11.78 -15.17 14.55
N SER A 312 11.37 -15.00 15.81
CA SER A 312 10.58 -13.82 16.22
C SER A 312 11.42 -12.54 16.25
N PRO A 313 10.81 -11.35 16.02
CA PRO A 313 11.51 -10.07 16.09
C PRO A 313 12.13 -9.76 17.45
N SER A 314 11.56 -10.32 18.53
CA SER A 314 12.06 -10.16 19.90
C SER A 314 13.32 -10.98 20.21
N GLY A 315 13.69 -11.92 19.33
CA GLY A 315 14.77 -12.89 19.56
C GLY A 315 14.36 -14.08 20.43
N VAL A 316 13.18 -14.04 21.08
CA VAL A 316 12.60 -15.20 21.78
C VAL A 316 12.18 -16.23 20.75
N ARG A 317 12.55 -17.49 20.96
CA ARG A 317 12.34 -18.54 19.94
C ARG A 317 11.22 -19.53 20.23
N ASN A 318 10.76 -19.61 21.48
CA ASN A 318 9.71 -20.55 21.84
C ASN A 318 8.48 -19.76 22.27
N ALA A 319 7.32 -20.11 21.72
CA ALA A 319 6.05 -19.53 22.13
C ALA A 319 5.76 -19.92 23.58
N THR A 320 5.32 -18.95 24.36
CA THR A 320 4.83 -19.17 25.73
C THR A 320 3.31 -19.26 25.72
N TYR A 321 2.67 -18.50 24.82
CA TYR A 321 1.23 -18.50 24.66
C TYR A 321 0.84 -18.62 23.20
N VAL A 322 -0.40 -19.05 22.97
CA VAL A 322 -1.13 -18.88 21.71
C VAL A 322 -2.30 -17.94 21.95
N TRP A 323 -2.50 -17.00 21.05
CA TRP A 323 -3.67 -16.14 21.00
C TRP A 323 -4.60 -16.61 19.89
N LEU A 324 -5.91 -16.58 20.13
CA LEU A 324 -6.92 -16.78 19.11
C LEU A 324 -8.03 -15.76 19.33
N ASP A 325 -8.42 -15.05 18.29
CA ASP A 325 -9.65 -14.26 18.30
C ASP A 325 -10.64 -14.66 17.21
N LEU A 326 -11.86 -14.13 17.31
CA LEU A 326 -12.93 -14.47 16.38
C LEU A 326 -12.61 -14.08 14.92
N VAL A 327 -11.79 -13.06 14.69
CA VAL A 327 -11.38 -12.64 13.35
C VAL A 327 -10.33 -13.61 12.81
N GLU A 328 -9.29 -13.89 13.60
CA GLU A 328 -8.22 -14.82 13.27
C GLU A 328 -8.76 -16.23 12.95
N THR A 329 -9.72 -16.74 13.74
CA THR A 329 -10.33 -18.05 13.49
C THR A 329 -11.13 -18.12 12.18
N GLN A 330 -11.70 -16.99 11.73
CA GLN A 330 -12.43 -16.87 10.47
C GLN A 330 -11.51 -16.63 9.26
N GLY A 331 -10.27 -16.20 9.49
CA GLY A 331 -9.28 -15.96 8.47
C GLY A 331 -7.95 -15.55 9.08
N VAL A 332 -7.03 -16.51 9.20
CA VAL A 332 -5.69 -16.28 9.74
C VAL A 332 -4.90 -15.44 8.75
N GLU A 333 -4.47 -14.26 9.17
CA GLU A 333 -3.77 -13.28 8.34
C GLU A 333 -2.28 -13.29 8.65
N LEU A 334 -1.47 -13.99 7.85
CA LEU A 334 -0.03 -14.02 8.08
C LEU A 334 0.70 -13.01 7.17
N ARG A 335 0.39 -12.99 5.87
CA ARG A 335 1.12 -12.17 4.90
C ARG A 335 0.19 -11.40 3.99
N VAL A 336 0.39 -10.08 3.89
CA VAL A 336 -0.46 -9.14 3.13
C VAL A 336 -0.58 -9.45 1.62
N TRP A 337 0.21 -10.38 1.09
CA TRP A 337 0.19 -10.81 -0.32
C TRP A 337 -0.38 -12.24 -0.53
N GLN A 338 -0.90 -12.88 0.53
CA GLN A 338 -1.57 -14.18 0.50
C GLN A 338 -3.00 -14.04 1.03
N PRO A 339 -3.98 -14.84 0.57
CA PRO A 339 -5.31 -14.87 1.17
C PRO A 339 -5.28 -15.17 2.67
N ALA A 340 -6.23 -14.60 3.41
CA ALA A 340 -6.54 -15.07 4.76
C ALA A 340 -7.18 -16.46 4.67
N VAL A 341 -6.78 -17.39 5.53
CA VAL A 341 -7.25 -18.78 5.48
C VAL A 341 -7.98 -19.12 6.77
N PRO A 342 -9.26 -19.53 6.73
CA PRO A 342 -10.00 -19.89 7.93
C PRO A 342 -9.40 -21.11 8.62
N MET A 343 -9.46 -21.14 9.95
CA MET A 343 -9.11 -22.33 10.71
C MET A 343 -10.21 -23.38 10.58
N SER A 344 -9.83 -24.66 10.48
CA SER A 344 -10.82 -25.74 10.56
C SER A 344 -11.32 -25.90 12.00
N PRO A 345 -12.56 -26.39 12.22
CA PRO A 345 -13.06 -26.66 13.57
C PRO A 345 -12.12 -27.57 14.38
N ALA A 346 -11.48 -28.56 13.74
CA ALA A 346 -10.51 -29.43 14.39
C ALA A 346 -9.20 -28.71 14.77
N ALA A 347 -8.76 -27.72 13.98
CA ALA A 347 -7.58 -26.93 14.30
C ALA A 347 -7.82 -26.01 15.51
N ILE A 348 -9.05 -25.50 15.66
CA ILE A 348 -9.48 -24.71 16.83
C ILE A 348 -9.62 -25.62 18.06
N ALA A 349 -10.34 -26.73 17.94
CA ALA A 349 -10.62 -27.64 19.06
C ALA A 349 -9.35 -28.18 19.73
N LYS A 350 -8.26 -28.35 18.97
CA LYS A 350 -6.93 -28.72 19.48
C LYS A 350 -6.50 -27.89 20.71
N PHE A 351 -6.87 -26.61 20.78
CA PHE A 351 -6.44 -25.73 21.86
C PHE A 351 -7.19 -25.96 23.18
N ASP A 352 -8.26 -26.74 23.17
CA ASP A 352 -8.93 -27.20 24.40
C ASP A 352 -8.28 -28.48 24.97
N ASP A 353 -7.30 -29.07 24.27
CA ASP A 353 -6.55 -30.26 24.70
C ASP A 353 -5.14 -29.91 25.20
N SER A 354 -4.55 -30.83 25.98
CA SER A 354 -3.15 -30.75 26.39
C SER A 354 -2.21 -30.62 25.18
N PRO A 355 -1.15 -29.77 25.24
CA PRO A 355 -0.64 -29.06 26.43
C PRO A 355 -1.14 -27.62 26.58
N PHE A 356 -2.24 -27.25 25.92
CA PHE A 356 -2.75 -25.88 25.98
C PHE A 356 -3.63 -25.69 27.23
N ILE A 357 -3.35 -24.64 28.01
CA ILE A 357 -4.13 -24.25 29.18
C ILE A 357 -4.75 -22.90 28.91
N LYS A 358 -6.07 -22.83 28.83
CA LYS A 358 -6.80 -21.58 28.64
C LYS A 358 -6.67 -20.69 29.88
N VAL A 359 -6.08 -19.51 29.70
CA VAL A 359 -5.83 -18.53 30.79
C VAL A 359 -6.66 -17.26 30.64
N TYR A 360 -7.28 -17.06 29.47
CA TYR A 360 -8.16 -15.95 29.18
C TYR A 360 -9.23 -16.37 28.17
N ASP A 361 -10.45 -15.88 28.38
CA ASP A 361 -11.59 -16.00 27.46
C ASP A 361 -12.59 -14.89 27.79
N ASP A 362 -12.85 -13.98 26.84
CA ASP A 362 -13.91 -12.95 26.94
C ASP A 362 -15.06 -13.18 25.94
N GLY A 363 -15.09 -14.36 25.30
CA GLY A 363 -16.03 -14.71 24.25
C GLY A 363 -15.69 -14.14 22.87
N TYR A 364 -14.73 -13.22 22.77
CA TYR A 364 -14.18 -12.74 21.49
C TYR A 364 -12.75 -13.22 21.24
N ALA A 365 -11.90 -13.15 22.26
CA ALA A 365 -10.51 -13.57 22.24
C ALA A 365 -10.19 -14.53 23.38
N GLN A 366 -9.26 -15.43 23.09
CA GLN A 366 -8.80 -16.49 23.98
C GLN A 366 -7.27 -16.51 23.99
N ALA A 367 -6.71 -16.72 25.18
CA ALA A 367 -5.27 -16.92 25.35
C ALA A 367 -5.00 -18.28 26.00
N TYR A 368 -4.07 -19.01 25.42
CA TYR A 368 -3.68 -20.35 25.84
C TYR A 368 -2.22 -20.35 26.24
N LEU A 369 -1.92 -20.67 27.50
CA LEU A 369 -0.56 -20.96 27.96
C LEU A 369 -0.13 -22.33 27.42
N ILE A 370 1.10 -22.45 26.93
CA ILE A 370 1.66 -23.73 26.49
C ILE A 370 2.41 -24.35 27.68
N ALA A 371 1.86 -25.45 28.22
CA ALA A 371 2.48 -26.21 29.30
C ALA A 371 3.59 -27.12 28.75
N TRP A 372 4.74 -26.52 28.42
CA TRP A 372 5.90 -27.25 27.92
C TRP A 372 6.32 -28.35 28.92
N GLY A 373 6.21 -29.62 28.50
CA GLY A 373 6.55 -30.79 29.32
C GLY A 373 5.36 -31.49 29.99
N CYS A 374 4.12 -31.07 29.74
CA CYS A 374 2.91 -31.80 30.15
C CYS A 374 2.45 -32.76 29.05
N ASP A 375 2.31 -34.05 29.38
CA ASP A 375 1.92 -35.14 28.48
C ASP A 375 0.42 -35.51 28.58
N GLY A 376 -0.43 -34.56 28.97
CA GLY A 376 -1.87 -34.80 29.20
C GLY A 376 -2.25 -35.16 30.63
N SER A 377 -1.31 -35.08 31.57
CA SER A 377 -1.51 -35.28 33.01
C SER A 377 -1.59 -33.97 33.83
N CYS A 378 -1.60 -32.84 33.12
CA CYS A 378 -1.84 -31.49 33.60
C CYS A 378 -3.15 -31.00 32.95
#